data_AF-A0A931L4K5-F1
#
_entry.id   AF-A0A931L4K5-F1
#
_cell.length_a   1.000
_cell.length_b   1.000
_cell.length_c   1.000
_cell.angle_alpha   90.00
_cell.angle_beta   90.00
_cell.angle_gamma   90.00
#
_symmetry.space_group_name_H-M   'P 1'
#
loop_
_entity.id
_entity.type
_entity.pdbx_description
1 polymer ?
#
loop_
_entity_poly.entity_id
_entity_poly.type
_entity_poly.pdbx_seq_one_letter_code
_entity_poly.pdbx_strand_id
1 'polypeptide(L)'
;MDPRRFESGVAENSGSHLESAVTWKLQRVRNSCVVQKECSMARPRSESRDDLVVSAMSVFWKNGFASTSVDDLVKATGVSRGGIYTDFRDKEDLLLGCLDAHRDKYVDPALSILRSDRDGLKGIDAYFSHFIQLHKQHGMPGPGCFLANVMTELAPHDQAVRAIVAKHMADLRNAFRGAVEKSAK
;
A
#
# COMPACT_ATOMS: atom_id res chain seq x y z
N MET A 1 15.22 -47.41 47.60
CA MET A 1 16.05 -48.62 47.43
C MET A 1 15.69 -49.20 46.07
N ASP A 2 16.47 -48.84 45.05
CA ASP A 2 16.49 -49.51 43.73
C ASP A 2 17.41 -50.72 43.85
N PRO A 3 17.11 -51.86 43.19
CA PRO A 3 18.03 -52.26 42.12
C PRO A 3 17.39 -53.07 40.96
N ARG A 4 17.64 -52.61 39.72
CA ARG A 4 18.30 -53.33 38.58
C ARG A 4 17.59 -54.61 38.02
N ARG A 5 17.61 -55.00 36.75
CA ARG A 5 18.24 -54.63 35.47
C ARG A 5 18.04 -55.86 34.55
N PHE A 6 17.63 -55.72 33.29
CA PHE A 6 17.94 -56.64 32.18
C PHE A 6 17.50 -55.95 30.87
N GLU A 7 18.40 -55.27 30.14
CA GLU A 7 19.17 -55.76 28.97
C GLU A 7 18.28 -56.00 27.74
N SER A 8 18.58 -55.65 26.49
CA SER A 8 19.69 -55.03 25.75
C SER A 8 19.15 -54.89 24.30
N GLY A 9 19.27 -53.78 23.56
CA GLY A 9 20.50 -53.29 22.94
C GLY A 9 20.44 -53.52 21.41
N VAL A 10 20.37 -52.46 20.61
CA VAL A 10 20.96 -52.38 19.26
C VAL A 10 21.48 -50.95 19.06
N ALA A 11 22.70 -50.89 18.56
CA ALA A 11 23.59 -49.75 18.46
C ALA A 11 23.40 -48.92 17.17
N GLU A 12 23.92 -47.69 17.23
CA GLU A 12 24.64 -46.93 16.20
C GLU A 12 24.11 -46.91 14.75
N ASN A 13 23.88 -45.70 14.21
CA ASN A 13 24.89 -45.11 13.31
C ASN A 13 24.59 -43.62 13.03
N SER A 14 25.66 -42.84 13.09
CA SER A 14 25.85 -41.51 12.52
C SER A 14 25.85 -41.50 10.99
N GLY A 15 25.39 -40.41 10.37
CA GLY A 15 25.97 -39.94 9.11
C GLY A 15 25.00 -39.44 8.03
N SER A 16 25.50 -38.44 7.29
CA SER A 16 25.06 -37.87 6.01
C SER A 16 23.86 -36.92 6.03
N HIS A 17 24.08 -35.62 5.82
CA HIS A 17 24.21 -34.96 4.51
C HIS A 17 22.99 -35.19 3.61
N LEU A 18 22.10 -34.21 3.59
CA LEU A 18 21.22 -33.96 2.46
C LEU A 18 21.50 -32.54 1.95
N GLU A 19 22.58 -32.45 1.18
CA GLU A 19 22.73 -31.46 0.15
C GLU A 19 21.77 -31.77 -1.01
N SER A 20 21.43 -30.71 -1.74
CA SER A 20 21.04 -30.69 -3.16
C SER A 20 19.59 -31.03 -3.53
N ALA A 21 18.87 -30.01 -4.01
CA ALA A 21 18.57 -29.89 -5.44
C ALA A 21 17.52 -28.79 -5.71
N VAL A 22 17.95 -27.52 -5.76
CA VAL A 22 17.22 -26.50 -6.53
C VAL A 22 18.22 -25.71 -7.35
N THR A 23 18.75 -26.35 -8.37
CA THR A 23 19.39 -25.71 -9.51
C THR A 23 18.90 -26.41 -10.78
N TRP A 24 18.94 -25.66 -11.89
CA TRP A 24 18.77 -26.10 -13.28
C TRP A 24 17.34 -26.11 -13.85
N LYS A 25 16.98 -25.00 -14.52
CA LYS A 25 16.78 -25.00 -15.98
C LYS A 25 16.66 -23.57 -16.54
N LEU A 26 17.81 -22.91 -16.67
CA LEU A 26 18.06 -22.03 -17.81
C LEU A 26 18.68 -22.89 -18.90
N GLN A 27 17.91 -23.26 -19.93
CA GLN A 27 18.51 -23.57 -21.23
C GLN A 27 17.52 -23.42 -22.37
N ARG A 28 17.73 -22.32 -23.12
CA ARG A 28 17.94 -22.32 -24.57
C ARG A 28 16.90 -23.08 -25.40
N VAL A 29 15.94 -22.32 -25.94
CA VAL A 29 15.32 -22.67 -27.23
C VAL A 29 15.90 -21.74 -28.29
N ARG A 30 16.70 -22.32 -29.17
CA ARG A 30 17.14 -21.71 -30.42
C ARG A 30 16.87 -22.74 -31.50
N ASN A 31 15.89 -22.48 -32.36
CA ASN A 31 16.02 -22.59 -33.81
C ASN A 31 14.77 -22.06 -34.52
N SER A 32 15.01 -21.06 -35.37
CA SER A 32 14.51 -20.90 -36.73
C SER A 32 13.01 -21.02 -36.99
N CYS A 33 12.35 -19.86 -37.10
CA CYS A 33 11.36 -19.67 -38.14
C CYS A 33 11.53 -18.26 -38.72
N VAL A 34 12.00 -18.23 -39.97
CA VAL A 34 12.10 -17.03 -40.80
C VAL A 34 10.69 -16.67 -41.25
N VAL A 35 10.11 -15.61 -40.69
CA VAL A 35 9.14 -14.74 -41.38
C VAL A 35 9.39 -13.32 -40.87
N GLN A 36 10.05 -12.51 -41.68
CA GLN A 36 10.04 -11.06 -41.49
C GLN A 36 8.64 -10.53 -41.83
N LYS A 37 8.02 -9.86 -40.87
CA LYS A 37 6.99 -8.86 -41.12
C LYS A 37 6.96 -7.88 -39.95
N GLU A 38 7.53 -6.71 -40.16
CA GLU A 38 7.28 -5.54 -39.32
C GLU A 38 5.78 -5.28 -39.27
N CYS A 39 5.19 -5.35 -38.07
CA CYS A 39 3.95 -4.63 -37.79
C CYS A 39 3.79 -4.38 -36.29
N SER A 40 3.53 -3.12 -35.99
CA SER A 40 3.08 -2.55 -34.72
C SER A 40 4.11 -2.48 -33.62
N MET A 41 4.58 -1.25 -33.36
CA MET A 41 5.02 -0.84 -32.03
C MET A 41 4.07 -1.44 -30.99
N ALA A 42 4.62 -2.13 -30.00
CA ALA A 42 3.87 -2.51 -28.82
C ALA A 42 3.22 -1.25 -28.29
N ARG A 43 1.88 -1.22 -28.25
CA ARG A 43 1.13 -0.12 -27.63
C ARG A 43 1.75 0.11 -26.25
N PRO A 44 2.19 1.34 -25.92
CA PRO A 44 2.72 1.61 -24.58
C PRO A 44 1.71 1.06 -23.57
N ARG A 45 2.19 0.35 -22.53
CA ARG A 45 1.34 -0.21 -21.49
C ARG A 45 0.36 0.88 -21.09
N SER A 46 -0.94 0.64 -21.29
CA SER A 46 -1.94 1.50 -20.67
C SER A 46 -1.66 1.45 -19.18
N GLU A 47 -1.37 2.60 -18.57
CA GLU A 47 -1.33 2.68 -17.10
C GLU A 47 -2.61 2.04 -16.58
N SER A 48 -2.47 1.18 -15.57
CA SER A 48 -3.65 0.63 -14.93
C SER A 48 -4.40 1.76 -14.22
N ARG A 49 -5.69 1.58 -13.98
CA ARG A 49 -6.49 2.52 -13.19
C ARG A 49 -5.82 2.86 -11.85
N ASP A 50 -5.18 1.87 -11.22
CA ASP A 50 -4.49 2.04 -9.95
C ASP A 50 -3.21 2.88 -10.09
N ASP A 51 -2.45 2.69 -11.17
CA ASP A 51 -1.27 3.52 -11.47
C ASP A 51 -1.66 4.99 -11.70
N LEU A 52 -2.73 5.21 -12.46
CA LEU A 52 -3.31 6.53 -12.70
C LEU A 52 -3.67 7.20 -11.38
N VAL A 53 -4.39 6.51 -10.49
CA VAL A 53 -4.80 7.04 -9.18
C VAL A 53 -3.60 7.38 -8.30
N VAL A 54 -2.57 6.53 -8.27
CA VAL A 54 -1.36 6.77 -7.46
C VAL A 54 -0.57 7.99 -7.98
N SER A 55 -0.44 8.11 -9.29
CA SER A 55 0.21 9.26 -9.95
C SER A 55 -0.58 10.55 -9.71
N ALA A 56 -1.90 10.53 -9.92
CA ALA A 56 -2.80 11.66 -9.66
C ALA A 56 -2.79 12.10 -8.19
N MET A 57 -2.85 11.14 -7.25
CA MET A 57 -2.77 11.40 -5.81
C MET A 57 -1.48 12.16 -5.47
N SER A 58 -0.36 11.79 -6.08
CA SER A 58 0.93 12.47 -5.85
C SER A 58 0.93 13.93 -6.33
N VAL A 59 0.22 14.24 -7.43
CA VAL A 59 0.07 15.61 -7.92
C VAL A 59 -0.83 16.43 -6.98
N PHE A 60 -2.01 15.89 -6.63
CA PHE A 60 -2.91 16.55 -5.69
C PHE A 60 -2.27 16.78 -4.33
N TRP A 61 -1.46 15.84 -3.85
CA TRP A 61 -0.78 15.97 -2.56
C TRP A 61 0.25 17.11 -2.57
N LYS A 62 1.00 17.27 -3.66
CA LYS A 62 2.01 18.33 -3.78
C LYS A 62 1.40 19.71 -3.98
N ASN A 63 0.38 19.79 -4.83
CA ASN A 63 -0.08 21.07 -5.37
C ASN A 63 -1.41 21.55 -4.77
N GLY A 64 -2.18 20.66 -4.13
CA GLY A 64 -3.58 20.91 -3.77
C GLY A 64 -4.53 20.66 -4.94
N PHE A 65 -5.83 20.55 -4.65
CA PHE A 65 -6.84 20.22 -5.65
C PHE A 65 -7.12 21.36 -6.62
N ALA A 66 -7.31 22.58 -6.10
CA ALA A 66 -7.65 23.77 -6.86
C ALA A 66 -6.50 24.20 -7.79
N SER A 67 -5.26 24.07 -7.32
CA SER A 67 -4.07 24.42 -8.11
C SER A 67 -3.66 23.35 -9.12
N THR A 68 -4.30 22.17 -9.11
CA THR A 68 -4.01 21.09 -10.06
C THR A 68 -4.95 21.16 -11.25
N SER A 69 -4.38 21.36 -12.44
CA SER A 69 -5.11 21.29 -13.70
C SER A 69 -5.17 19.86 -14.25
N VAL A 70 -6.11 19.60 -15.16
CA VAL A 70 -6.17 18.32 -15.88
C VAL A 70 -4.90 18.09 -16.70
N ASP A 71 -4.23 19.15 -17.14
CA ASP A 71 -2.99 19.05 -17.90
C ASP A 71 -1.82 18.61 -17.05
N ASP A 72 -1.79 19.01 -15.78
CA ASP A 72 -0.80 18.52 -14.83
C ASP A 72 -1.01 17.03 -14.56
N LEU A 73 -2.27 16.59 -14.47
CA LEU A 73 -2.62 15.17 -14.33
C LEU A 73 -2.22 14.36 -15.57
N VAL A 74 -2.50 14.85 -16.78
CA VAL A 74 -2.08 14.21 -18.04
C VAL A 74 -0.56 14.11 -18.11
N LYS A 75 0.18 15.16 -17.73
CA LYS A 75 1.65 15.14 -17.72
C LYS A 75 2.21 14.14 -16.71
N ALA A 76 1.58 14.02 -15.54
CA ALA A 76 2.06 13.15 -14.47
C ALA A 76 1.72 11.67 -14.68
N THR A 77 0.54 11.38 -15.23
CA THR A 77 0.06 10.02 -15.51
C THR A 77 0.49 9.52 -16.89
N GLY A 78 0.74 10.43 -17.85
CA GLY A 78 0.89 10.04 -19.26
C GLY A 78 -0.40 9.53 -19.91
N VAL A 79 -1.53 9.55 -19.18
CA VAL A 79 -2.85 9.19 -19.68
C VAL A 79 -3.48 10.42 -20.31
N SER A 80 -4.03 10.27 -21.53
CA SER A 80 -4.74 11.37 -22.21
C SER A 80 -5.95 11.85 -21.41
N ARG A 81 -6.39 13.10 -21.61
CA ARG A 81 -7.59 13.64 -20.94
C ARG A 81 -8.82 12.72 -21.09
N GLY A 82 -9.05 12.20 -22.30
CA GLY A 82 -10.15 11.25 -22.55
C GLY A 82 -9.97 9.91 -21.86
N GLY A 83 -8.73 9.46 -21.67
CA GLY A 83 -8.42 8.23 -20.92
C GLY A 83 -8.70 8.39 -19.42
N ILE A 84 -8.33 9.54 -18.83
CA ILE A 84 -8.69 9.86 -17.43
C ILE A 84 -10.22 9.81 -17.29
N TYR A 85 -10.93 10.46 -18.21
CA TYR A 85 -12.39 10.50 -18.17
C TYR A 85 -13.10 9.22 -18.62
N THR A 86 -12.35 8.18 -18.99
CA THR A 86 -12.92 6.84 -19.22
C THR A 86 -13.24 6.16 -17.90
N ASP A 87 -12.37 6.34 -16.89
CA ASP A 87 -12.49 5.69 -15.58
C ASP A 87 -13.11 6.61 -14.52
N PHE A 88 -13.05 7.92 -14.71
CA PHE A 88 -13.52 8.93 -13.77
C PHE A 88 -14.43 9.94 -14.47
N ARG A 89 -15.46 10.41 -13.79
CA ARG A 89 -16.40 11.37 -14.40
C ARG A 89 -15.81 12.77 -14.56
N ASP A 90 -15.08 13.22 -13.55
CA ASP A 90 -14.55 14.56 -13.42
C ASP A 90 -13.31 14.55 -12.49
N LYS A 91 -12.74 15.74 -12.22
CA LYS A 91 -11.53 15.86 -11.38
C LYS A 91 -11.83 15.49 -9.93
N GLU A 92 -13.04 15.81 -9.48
CA GLU A 92 -13.58 15.50 -8.16
C GLU A 92 -13.69 13.99 -7.95
N ASP A 93 -14.26 13.26 -8.91
CA ASP A 93 -14.39 11.79 -8.87
C ASP A 93 -13.01 11.11 -8.82
N LEU A 94 -12.03 11.61 -9.58
CA LEU A 94 -10.64 11.16 -9.47
C LEU A 94 -10.04 11.44 -8.09
N LEU A 95 -10.30 12.61 -7.50
CA LEU A 95 -9.84 12.92 -6.14
C LEU A 95 -10.45 11.95 -5.11
N LEU A 96 -11.73 11.61 -5.24
CA LEU A 96 -12.37 10.62 -4.35
C LEU A 96 -11.66 9.26 -4.45
N GLY A 97 -11.35 8.81 -5.68
CA GLY A 97 -10.54 7.61 -5.90
C GLY A 97 -9.15 7.70 -5.25
N CYS A 98 -8.51 8.87 -5.31
CA CYS A 98 -7.24 9.11 -4.62
C CYS A 98 -7.38 9.06 -3.08
N LEU A 99 -8.48 9.55 -2.51
CA LEU A 99 -8.74 9.49 -1.07
C LEU A 99 -8.95 8.05 -0.59
N ASP A 100 -9.65 7.23 -1.38
CA ASP A 100 -9.82 5.80 -1.11
C ASP A 100 -8.47 5.07 -1.18
N ALA A 101 -7.69 5.30 -2.24
CA ALA A 101 -6.35 4.71 -2.37
C ALA A 101 -5.41 5.18 -1.24
N HIS A 102 -5.50 6.44 -0.81
CA HIS A 102 -4.76 6.94 0.35
C HIS A 102 -5.17 6.20 1.63
N ARG A 103 -6.47 5.96 1.82
CA ARG A 103 -6.96 5.24 2.99
C ARG A 103 -6.42 3.81 3.03
N ASP A 104 -6.54 3.08 1.93
CA ASP A 104 -6.10 1.70 1.85
C ASP A 104 -4.60 1.58 2.07
N LYS A 105 -3.82 2.51 1.51
CA LYS A 105 -2.36 2.47 1.56
C LYS A 105 -1.76 2.96 2.88
N TYR A 106 -2.34 3.99 3.49
CA TYR A 106 -1.71 4.70 4.62
C TYR A 106 -2.51 4.61 5.91
N VAL A 107 -3.84 4.66 5.84
CA VAL A 107 -4.69 4.81 7.03
C VAL A 107 -5.04 3.46 7.63
N ASP A 108 -5.59 2.54 6.83
CA ASP A 108 -6.08 1.28 7.37
C ASP A 108 -4.98 0.37 7.93
N PRO A 109 -3.77 0.28 7.33
CA PRO A 109 -2.64 -0.40 7.97
C PRO A 109 -2.29 0.19 9.33
N ALA A 110 -2.24 1.52 9.46
CA ALA A 110 -1.95 2.17 10.73
C ALA A 110 -3.07 1.96 11.76
N LEU A 111 -4.33 2.07 11.36
CA LEU A 111 -5.48 1.79 12.23
C LEU A 111 -5.51 0.32 12.71
N SER A 112 -5.06 -0.62 11.87
CA SER A 112 -4.99 -2.03 12.25
C SER A 112 -4.05 -2.27 13.44
N ILE A 113 -2.94 -1.51 13.52
CA ILE A 113 -1.99 -1.55 14.64
C ILE A 113 -2.67 -1.13 15.94
N LEU A 114 -3.44 -0.03 15.93
CA LEU A 114 -4.17 0.45 17.11
C LEU A 114 -5.29 -0.51 17.55
N ARG A 115 -5.88 -1.23 16.60
CA ARG A 115 -6.97 -2.16 16.86
C ARG A 115 -6.49 -3.49 17.44
N SER A 116 -5.20 -3.80 17.40
CA SER A 116 -4.63 -5.03 17.97
C SER A 116 -5.01 -5.18 19.45
N ASP A 117 -5.31 -6.40 19.89
CA ASP A 117 -5.95 -6.65 21.19
C ASP A 117 -5.00 -6.59 22.40
N ARG A 118 -3.69 -6.47 22.19
CA ARG A 118 -2.69 -6.72 23.25
C ARG A 118 -1.86 -5.50 23.65
N ASP A 119 -1.87 -4.43 22.86
CA ASP A 119 -0.73 -3.49 22.91
C ASP A 119 -1.02 -2.20 23.67
N GLY A 120 -2.27 -1.79 23.89
CA GLY A 120 -2.61 -0.58 24.68
C GLY A 120 -1.78 0.64 24.27
N LEU A 121 -1.00 1.21 25.20
CA LEU A 121 -0.06 2.31 24.90
C LEU A 121 1.07 1.92 23.94
N LYS A 122 1.53 0.66 23.94
CA LYS A 122 2.52 0.19 22.96
C LYS A 122 1.95 0.20 21.54
N GLY A 123 0.63 0.02 21.39
CA GLY A 123 -0.05 0.13 20.10
C GLY A 123 -0.01 1.57 19.56
N ILE A 124 -0.11 2.56 20.47
CA ILE A 124 0.03 3.98 20.11
C ILE A 124 1.45 4.29 19.64
N ASP A 125 2.46 3.78 20.36
CA ASP A 125 3.86 3.93 19.95
C ASP A 125 4.13 3.27 18.58
N ALA A 126 3.61 2.05 18.38
CA ALA A 126 3.72 1.33 17.11
C ALA A 126 3.02 2.07 15.96
N TYR A 127 1.88 2.72 16.21
CA TYR A 127 1.18 3.56 15.22
C TYR A 127 2.07 4.71 14.73
N PHE A 128 2.68 5.47 15.64
CA PHE A 128 3.56 6.57 15.24
C PHE A 128 4.87 6.06 14.62
N SER A 129 5.43 4.98 15.16
CA SER A 129 6.60 4.30 14.61
C SER A 129 6.38 3.83 13.17
N HIS A 130 5.20 3.32 12.84
CA HIS A 130 4.82 2.92 11.49
C HIS A 130 4.93 4.08 10.50
N PHE A 131 4.34 5.23 10.81
CA PHE A 131 4.46 6.41 9.95
C PHE A 131 5.91 6.91 9.85
N ILE A 132 6.66 6.96 10.96
CA ILE A 132 8.06 7.37 10.94
C ILE A 132 8.89 6.47 10.02
N GLN A 133 8.70 5.16 10.10
CA GLN A 133 9.41 4.19 9.27
C GLN A 133 9.02 4.31 7.81
N LEU A 134 7.73 4.43 7.52
CA LEU A 134 7.20 4.61 6.17
C LEU A 134 7.81 5.85 5.50
N HIS A 135 7.82 6.99 6.20
CA HIS A 135 8.39 8.24 5.68
C HIS A 135 9.91 8.19 5.55
N LYS A 136 10.62 7.47 6.42
CA LYS A 136 12.06 7.24 6.27
C LYS A 136 12.40 6.39 5.04
N GLN A 137 11.57 5.39 4.73
CA GLN A 137 11.81 4.45 3.63
C GLN A 137 11.45 5.04 2.27
N HIS A 138 10.33 5.75 2.19
CA HIS A 138 9.76 6.19 0.90
C HIS A 138 9.77 7.70 0.70
N GLY A 139 10.17 8.47 1.72
CA GLY A 139 9.97 9.91 1.74
C GLY A 139 8.49 10.27 1.85
N MET A 140 8.20 11.56 1.68
CA MET A 140 6.84 12.09 1.63
C MET A 140 6.49 12.52 0.21
N PRO A 141 5.35 12.07 -0.36
CA PRO A 141 4.92 12.53 -1.68
C PRO A 141 4.68 14.04 -1.72
N GLY A 142 4.27 14.66 -0.62
CA GLY A 142 4.04 16.09 -0.48
C GLY A 142 4.10 16.56 0.97
N PRO A 143 3.88 17.85 1.25
CA PRO A 143 3.91 18.37 2.61
C PRO A 143 2.70 17.86 3.42
N GLY A 144 2.96 17.34 4.62
CA GLY A 144 1.91 16.94 5.56
C GLY A 144 1.03 15.77 5.09
N CYS A 145 -0.08 15.54 5.80
CA CYS A 145 -1.02 14.46 5.48
C CYS A 145 -1.91 14.84 4.29
N PHE A 146 -2.02 13.96 3.28
CA PHE A 146 -2.88 14.19 2.11
C PHE A 146 -4.32 14.52 2.50
N LEU A 147 -4.92 13.69 3.35
CA LEU A 147 -6.30 13.88 3.78
C LEU A 147 -6.48 15.19 4.55
N ALA A 148 -5.49 15.60 5.36
CA ALA A 148 -5.57 16.86 6.08
C ALA A 148 -5.56 18.06 5.12
N ASN A 149 -4.71 18.03 4.09
CA ASN A 149 -4.68 19.07 3.06
C ASN A 149 -6.03 19.15 2.33
N VAL A 150 -6.55 18.01 1.88
CA VAL A 150 -7.86 17.92 1.21
C VAL A 150 -9.00 18.38 2.12
N MET A 151 -8.96 18.01 3.41
CA MET A 151 -9.93 18.48 4.40
C MET A 151 -9.94 20.00 4.49
N THR A 152 -8.77 20.64 4.62
CA THR A 152 -8.69 22.09 4.77
C THR A 152 -9.18 22.83 3.53
N GLU A 153 -8.97 22.25 2.34
CA GLU A 153 -9.31 22.86 1.07
C GLU A 153 -10.78 22.66 0.69
N LEU A 154 -11.31 21.44 0.84
CA LEU A 154 -12.58 21.04 0.21
C LEU A 154 -13.69 20.71 1.21
N ALA A 155 -13.41 20.28 2.44
CA ALA A 155 -14.49 19.94 3.38
C ALA A 155 -15.50 21.08 3.65
N PRO A 156 -15.15 22.38 3.61
CA PRO A 156 -16.12 23.47 3.74
C PRO A 156 -17.14 23.52 2.59
N HIS A 157 -16.78 23.04 1.39
CA HIS A 157 -17.55 23.26 0.16
C HIS A 157 -18.07 21.97 -0.48
N ASP A 158 -17.50 20.82 -0.14
CA ASP A 158 -17.85 19.51 -0.72
C ASP A 158 -18.39 18.55 0.36
N GLN A 159 -19.62 18.08 0.16
CA GLN A 159 -20.29 17.20 1.12
C GLN A 159 -19.70 15.77 1.12
N ALA A 160 -19.27 15.25 -0.02
CA ALA A 160 -18.69 13.92 -0.14
C ALA A 160 -17.33 13.87 0.57
N VAL A 161 -16.47 14.86 0.31
CA VAL A 161 -15.18 15.00 1.01
C VAL A 161 -15.40 15.17 2.52
N ARG A 162 -16.37 16.00 2.93
CA ARG A 162 -16.70 16.18 4.35
C ARG A 162 -17.10 14.86 5.02
N ALA A 163 -17.89 14.02 4.34
CA ALA A 163 -18.29 12.72 4.86
C ALA A 163 -17.08 11.77 5.02
N ILE A 164 -16.18 11.74 4.05
CA ILE A 164 -14.94 10.95 4.09
C ILE A 164 -14.06 11.38 5.28
N VAL A 165 -13.84 12.68 5.43
CA VAL A 165 -13.07 13.25 6.55
C VAL A 165 -13.72 12.91 7.88
N ALA A 166 -15.04 13.09 8.01
CA ALA A 166 -15.76 12.79 9.25
C ALA A 166 -15.61 11.31 9.63
N LYS A 167 -15.76 10.40 8.66
CA LYS A 167 -15.54 8.96 8.86
C LYS A 167 -14.12 8.67 9.30
N HIS A 168 -13.12 9.24 8.64
CA HIS A 168 -11.71 9.05 9.00
C HIS A 168 -11.42 9.51 10.44
N MET A 169 -11.91 10.69 10.82
CA MET A 169 -11.72 11.24 12.17
C MET A 169 -12.44 10.41 13.24
N ALA A 170 -13.62 9.85 12.92
CA ALA A 170 -14.32 8.93 13.81
C ALA A 170 -13.54 7.62 13.98
N ASP A 171 -13.06 7.03 12.88
CA ASP A 171 -12.28 5.79 12.88
C ASP A 171 -10.99 5.93 13.71
N LEU A 172 -10.25 7.03 13.52
CA LEU A 172 -9.07 7.35 14.33
C LEU A 172 -9.42 7.49 15.81
N ARG A 173 -10.42 8.31 16.14
CA ARG A 173 -10.82 8.57 17.54
C ARG A 173 -11.21 7.28 18.25
N ASN A 174 -11.94 6.40 17.58
CA ASN A 174 -12.37 5.12 18.15
C ASN A 174 -11.18 4.18 18.35
N ALA A 175 -10.24 4.12 17.39
CA ALA A 175 -9.04 3.30 17.52
C ALA A 175 -8.14 3.76 18.68
N PHE A 176 -7.87 5.06 18.78
CA PHE A 176 -7.09 5.63 19.88
C PHE A 176 -7.78 5.45 21.23
N ARG A 177 -9.09 5.69 21.32
CA ARG A 177 -9.86 5.45 22.54
C ARG A 177 -9.72 3.99 22.99
N GLY A 178 -9.92 3.04 22.07
CA GLY A 178 -9.77 1.62 22.37
C GLY A 178 -8.38 1.26 22.87
N ALA A 179 -7.32 1.85 22.30
CA ALA A 179 -5.94 1.66 22.76
C ALA A 179 -5.73 2.21 24.18
N VAL A 180 -6.26 3.39 24.50
CA VAL A 180 -6.17 3.99 25.85
C VAL A 180 -6.96 3.17 26.86
N GLU A 181 -8.18 2.75 26.56
CA GLU A 181 -9.01 1.94 27.46
C GLU A 181 -8.38 0.58 27.77
N LYS A 182 -7.68 -0.03 26.81
CA LYS A 182 -6.90 -1.26 27.04
C LYS A 182 -5.74 -1.06 28.01
N SER A 183 -5.16 0.15 28.08
CA SER A 183 -4.04 0.45 28.99
C SER A 183 -4.43 0.68 30.44
N ALA A 184 -5.73 0.88 30.70
CA ALA A 184 -6.28 1.06 32.04
C ALA A 184 -6.70 -0.27 32.71
N LYS A 185 -6.54 -1.40 32.02
CA LYS A 185 -6.83 -2.76 32.49
C LYS A 185 -5.55 -3.47 32.89
#